data_AF-A0A1U7U3K3-F1
#
_entry.id   AF-A0A1U7U3K3-F1
#
_cell.length_a   1.000
_cell.length_b   1.000
_cell.length_c   1.000
_cell.angle_alpha   90.00
_cell.angle_beta   90.00
_cell.angle_gamma   90.00
#
_symmetry.space_group_name_H-M   'P 1'
#
loop_
_entity.id
_entity.type
_entity.pdbx_description
1 polymer ?
#
loop_
_entity_poly.entity_id
_entity_poly.type
_entity_poly.pdbx_seq_one_letter_code
_entity_poly.pdbx_strand_id
1 'polypeptide(L)'
;MTYFGHFGGIDHTCALGELEARIAMLVEQLGTLGCGGKTLETPREEAELQRKEEENQHLRLELQMVETERVRLSLLEEKLVDVLQLLQRLRDLKISKRALGKLLLNTLDACRDPAHAGRPGPSAILDALHQALAGCELLRRQPSDPATAAPALPNPLLISC
;
A
#
# COMPACT_ATOMS: atom_id res chain seq x y z
N MET A 1 22.59 100.59 41.13
CA MET A 1 22.96 100.45 39.71
C MET A 1 24.31 99.74 39.71
N THR A 2 24.47 98.47 39.33
CA THR A 2 23.82 97.69 38.29
C THR A 2 24.15 96.19 38.46
N TYR A 3 23.13 95.35 38.23
CA TYR A 3 23.13 94.01 37.63
C TYR A 3 24.04 92.90 38.19
N PHE A 4 23.42 92.06 39.02
CA PHE A 4 23.69 90.62 39.10
C PHE A 4 23.24 89.97 37.78
N GLY A 5 24.15 89.27 37.10
CA GLY A 5 23.83 88.39 35.99
C GLY A 5 24.45 87.03 36.22
N HIS A 6 23.68 86.10 36.80
CA HIS A 6 24.00 84.68 36.76
C HIS A 6 23.01 84.03 35.79
N PHE A 7 23.53 83.66 34.62
CA PHE A 7 22.79 82.99 33.55
C PHE A 7 22.91 81.48 33.70
N GLY A 8 21.79 80.79 33.46
CA GLY A 8 21.78 79.55 32.69
C GLY A 8 22.10 78.27 33.46
N GLY A 9 21.22 77.83 34.35
CA GLY A 9 21.30 76.48 34.93
C GLY A 9 19.97 75.74 35.09
N ILE A 10 18.84 76.44 34.92
CA ILE A 10 17.54 75.94 35.39
C ILE A 10 16.69 75.33 34.26
N ASP A 11 16.94 75.70 33.01
CA ASP A 11 16.11 75.25 31.89
C ASP A 11 16.45 73.83 31.39
N HIS A 12 17.72 73.39 31.56
CA HIS A 12 18.17 72.09 31.09
C HIS A 12 17.71 70.93 31.98
N THR A 13 17.60 71.15 33.29
CA THR A 13 17.11 70.13 34.24
C THR A 13 15.61 69.91 34.09
N CYS A 14 14.86 70.97 33.80
CA CYS A 14 13.42 70.89 33.50
C CYS A 14 13.17 70.15 32.18
N ALA A 15 13.91 70.49 31.12
CA ALA A 15 13.82 69.80 29.82
C ALA A 15 14.23 68.32 29.89
N LEU A 16 15.20 67.98 30.75
CA LEU A 16 15.61 66.58 30.99
C LEU A 16 14.47 65.77 31.64
N GLY A 17 13.81 66.34 32.65
CA GLY A 17 12.67 65.68 33.31
C GLY A 17 11.46 65.48 32.37
N GLU A 18 11.20 66.44 31.49
CA GLU A 18 10.16 66.28 30.44
C GLU A 18 10.52 65.19 29.43
N LEU A 19 11.79 65.07 29.06
CA LEU A 19 12.26 64.02 28.16
C LEU A 19 12.19 62.64 28.82
N GLU A 20 12.58 62.52 30.10
CA GLU A 20 12.43 61.29 30.88
C GLU A 20 10.96 60.87 30.99
N ALA A 21 10.04 61.82 31.24
CA ALA A 21 8.61 61.53 31.26
C ALA A 21 8.07 61.05 29.91
N ARG A 22 8.56 61.63 28.80
CA ARG A 22 8.22 61.19 27.44
C ARG A 22 8.78 59.81 27.11
N ILE A 23 10.01 59.51 27.53
CA ILE A 23 10.63 58.19 27.40
C ILE A 23 9.85 57.16 28.22
N ALA A 24 9.49 57.48 29.46
CA ALA A 24 8.68 56.61 30.31
C ALA A 24 7.31 56.30 29.69
N MET A 25 6.62 57.32 29.15
CA MET A 25 5.37 57.12 28.41
C MET A 25 5.56 56.26 27.16
N LEU A 26 6.62 56.48 26.38
CA LEU A 26 6.89 55.68 25.19
C LEU A 26 7.23 54.23 25.54
N VAL A 27 7.94 53.99 26.64
CA VAL A 27 8.24 52.64 27.15
C VAL A 27 6.96 51.93 27.60
N GLU A 28 6.05 52.61 28.28
CA GLU A 28 4.72 52.07 28.61
C GLU A 28 3.87 51.80 27.36
N GLN A 29 3.86 52.72 26.40
CA GLN A 29 3.12 52.56 25.15
C GLN A 29 3.69 51.42 24.30
N LEU A 30 5.01 51.23 24.27
CA LEU A 30 5.65 50.11 23.58
C LEU A 30 5.46 48.79 24.34
N GLY A 31 5.43 48.82 25.68
CA GLY A 31 5.11 47.65 26.51
C GLY A 31 3.66 47.18 26.31
N THR A 32 2.73 48.11 26.14
CA THR A 32 1.31 47.82 25.86
C THR A 32 1.07 47.43 24.39
N LEU A 33 1.75 48.08 23.44
CA LEU A 33 1.71 47.74 22.00
C LEU A 33 2.38 46.39 21.70
N GLY A 34 3.42 46.03 22.47
CA GLY A 34 4.13 44.75 22.37
C GLY A 34 3.29 43.52 22.72
N CYS A 35 2.13 43.71 23.37
CA CYS A 35 1.16 42.65 23.67
C CYS A 35 0.07 42.48 22.60
N GLY A 36 0.01 43.34 21.57
CA GLY A 36 -1.07 43.33 20.58
C GLY A 36 -0.94 42.27 19.47
N GLY A 37 0.23 41.66 19.30
CA GLY A 37 0.53 40.87 18.10
C GLY A 37 0.45 39.34 18.23
N LYS A 38 0.20 38.76 19.41
CA LYS A 38 0.44 37.31 19.63
C LYS A 38 -0.66 36.52 20.33
N THR A 39 -1.77 37.14 20.73
CA THR A 39 -2.70 36.50 21.69
C THR A 39 -4.08 36.17 21.12
N LEU A 40 -4.39 36.59 19.88
CA LEU A 40 -5.75 36.49 19.32
C LEU A 40 -5.92 35.50 18.17
N GLU A 41 -4.83 35.10 17.50
CA GLU A 41 -4.88 34.03 16.47
C GLU A 41 -4.63 32.63 17.06
N THR A 42 -3.94 32.54 18.20
CA THR A 42 -3.58 31.29 18.86
C THR A 42 -4.76 30.34 19.15
N PRO A 43 -5.89 30.74 19.78
CA PRO A 43 -6.96 29.79 20.08
C PRO A 43 -7.73 29.33 18.83
N ARG A 44 -7.76 30.15 17.76
CA ARG A 44 -8.43 29.80 16.50
C ARG A 44 -7.57 28.86 15.67
N GLU A 45 -6.27 29.15 15.59
CA GLU A 45 -5.29 28.28 14.94
C GLU A 45 -5.17 26.94 15.69
N GLU A 46 -5.15 26.95 17.02
CA GLU A 46 -5.16 25.73 17.84
C GLU A 46 -6.42 24.89 17.61
N ALA A 47 -7.60 25.50 17.51
CA ALA A 47 -8.84 24.78 17.19
C ALA A 47 -8.84 24.21 15.76
N GLU A 48 -8.29 24.95 14.79
CA GLU A 48 -8.15 24.46 13.41
C GLU A 48 -7.12 23.33 13.31
N LEU A 49 -6.01 23.42 14.05
CA LEU A 49 -5.00 22.38 14.17
C LEU A 49 -5.59 21.12 14.80
N GLN A 50 -6.37 21.27 15.87
CA GLN A 50 -7.06 20.15 16.53
C GLN A 50 -8.02 19.46 15.57
N ARG A 51 -8.84 20.22 14.83
CA ARG A 51 -9.74 19.69 13.81
C ARG A 51 -8.97 18.96 12.71
N LYS A 52 -7.87 19.53 12.22
CA LYS A 52 -7.02 18.87 11.21
C LYS A 52 -6.37 17.61 11.73
N GLU A 53 -6.02 17.55 13.02
CA GLU A 53 -5.46 16.35 13.63
C GLU A 53 -6.51 15.23 13.71
N GLU A 54 -7.74 15.54 14.13
CA GLU A 54 -8.86 14.60 14.12
C GLU A 54 -9.17 14.08 12.71
N GLU A 55 -9.22 14.98 11.72
CA GLU A 55 -9.38 14.61 10.31
C GLU A 55 -8.23 13.73 9.82
N ASN A 56 -6.98 14.04 10.21
CA ASN A 56 -5.82 13.24 9.83
C ASN A 56 -5.86 11.84 10.47
N GLN A 57 -6.28 11.74 11.73
CA GLN A 57 -6.48 10.47 12.41
C GLN A 57 -7.55 9.63 11.71
N HIS A 58 -8.66 10.25 11.33
CA HIS A 58 -9.73 9.58 10.57
C HIS A 58 -9.22 9.06 9.21
N LEU A 59 -8.54 9.92 8.44
CA LEU A 59 -7.96 9.56 7.15
C LEU A 59 -6.91 8.45 7.25
N ARG A 60 -6.12 8.40 8.34
CA ARG A 60 -5.17 7.30 8.58
C ARG A 60 -5.88 5.96 8.75
N LEU A 61 -7.03 5.94 9.43
CA LEU A 61 -7.83 4.73 9.59
C LEU A 61 -8.42 4.28 8.25
N GLU A 62 -8.97 5.22 7.46
CA GLU A 62 -9.47 4.92 6.11
C GLU A 62 -8.37 4.37 5.21
N LEU A 63 -7.19 5.00 5.22
CA LEU A 63 -6.04 4.55 4.44
C LEU A 63 -5.61 3.14 4.84
N GLN A 64 -5.53 2.83 6.14
CA GLN A 64 -5.21 1.50 6.62
C GLN A 64 -6.20 0.44 6.11
N MET A 65 -7.50 0.77 6.09
CA MET A 65 -8.52 -0.14 5.56
C MET A 65 -8.34 -0.38 4.06
N VAL A 66 -8.11 0.70 3.29
CA VAL A 66 -7.88 0.61 1.84
C VAL A 66 -6.61 -0.18 1.52
N GLU A 67 -5.52 0.04 2.25
CA GLU A 67 -4.27 -0.71 2.09
C GLU A 67 -4.44 -2.19 2.41
N THR A 68 -5.19 -2.51 3.46
CA THR A 68 -5.53 -3.89 3.83
C THR A 68 -6.31 -4.57 2.71
N GLU A 69 -7.33 -3.89 2.19
CA GLU A 69 -8.15 -4.40 1.10
C GLU A 69 -7.36 -4.55 -0.20
N ARG A 70 -6.44 -3.61 -0.49
CA ARG A 70 -5.52 -3.70 -1.63
C ARG A 70 -4.68 -4.97 -1.55
N VAL A 71 -4.08 -5.28 -0.39
CA VAL A 71 -3.27 -6.50 -0.20
C VAL A 71 -4.13 -7.75 -0.38
N ARG A 72 -5.34 -7.76 0.18
CA ARG A 72 -6.28 -8.88 0.04
C ARG A 72 -6.65 -9.13 -1.43
N LEU A 73 -6.94 -8.07 -2.17
CA LEU A 73 -7.27 -8.15 -3.60
C LEU A 73 -6.08 -8.61 -4.44
N SER A 74 -4.86 -8.11 -4.18
CA SER A 74 -3.66 -8.58 -4.87
C SER A 74 -3.40 -10.07 -4.65
N LEU A 75 -3.61 -10.57 -3.43
CA LEU A 75 -3.49 -12.01 -3.16
C LEU A 75 -4.55 -12.82 -3.91
N LEU A 76 -5.78 -12.32 -3.95
CA LEU A 76 -6.86 -12.99 -4.69
C LEU A 76 -6.57 -13.02 -6.20
N GLU A 77 -6.07 -11.92 -6.75
CA GLU A 77 -5.65 -11.82 -8.15
C GLU A 77 -4.58 -12.87 -8.48
N GLU A 78 -3.54 -12.98 -7.65
CA GLU A 78 -2.50 -14.01 -7.81
C GLU A 78 -3.09 -15.43 -7.83
N LYS A 79 -4.00 -15.74 -6.89
CA LYS A 79 -4.63 -17.06 -6.82
C LYS A 79 -5.55 -17.32 -8.02
N LEU A 80 -6.24 -16.30 -8.51
CA LEU A 80 -7.06 -16.43 -9.72
C LEU A 80 -6.19 -16.69 -10.95
N VAL A 81 -5.03 -16.04 -11.07
CA VAL A 81 -4.04 -16.34 -12.10
C VAL A 81 -3.58 -17.80 -12.02
N ASP A 82 -3.24 -18.29 -10.83
CA ASP A 82 -2.85 -19.70 -10.63
C ASP A 82 -3.95 -20.68 -11.09
N VAL A 83 -5.21 -20.40 -10.72
CA VAL A 83 -6.37 -21.23 -11.10
C VAL A 83 -6.59 -21.20 -12.61
N LEU A 84 -6.52 -20.03 -13.25
CA LEU A 84 -6.69 -19.89 -14.69
C LEU A 84 -5.58 -20.63 -15.45
N GLN A 85 -4.34 -20.55 -14.99
CA GLN A 85 -3.23 -21.31 -15.57
C GLN A 85 -3.44 -22.82 -15.41
N LEU A 86 -3.95 -23.28 -14.28
CA LEU A 86 -4.28 -24.69 -14.06
C LEU A 86 -5.41 -25.15 -15.00
N LEU A 87 -6.50 -24.39 -15.10
CA LEU A 87 -7.61 -24.69 -16.00
C LEU A 87 -7.17 -24.72 -17.46
N GLN A 88 -6.28 -23.79 -17.84
CA GLN A 88 -5.70 -23.78 -19.17
C GLN A 88 -4.84 -25.03 -19.41
N ARG A 89 -3.97 -25.41 -18.47
CA ARG A 89 -3.21 -26.66 -18.55
C ARG A 89 -4.14 -27.87 -18.70
N LEU A 90 -5.19 -27.98 -17.88
CA LEU A 90 -6.17 -29.08 -17.96
C LEU A 90 -6.91 -29.12 -19.30
N ARG A 91 -7.24 -27.95 -19.85
CA ARG A 91 -7.84 -27.85 -21.18
C ARG A 91 -6.86 -28.26 -22.28
N ASP A 92 -5.60 -27.83 -22.18
CA ASP A 92 -4.55 -28.06 -23.16
C ASP A 92 -3.99 -29.49 -23.10
N LEU A 93 -4.17 -30.15 -21.96
CA LEU A 93 -3.93 -31.56 -21.74
C LEU A 93 -4.74 -32.47 -22.65
N LYS A 94 -5.65 -31.95 -23.50
CA LYS A 94 -6.44 -32.63 -24.56
C LYS A 94 -5.91 -34.03 -24.83
N ILE A 95 -6.25 -34.98 -23.97
CA ILE A 95 -5.78 -36.35 -24.13
C ILE A 95 -6.59 -36.83 -25.31
N SER A 96 -5.96 -36.82 -26.49
CA SER A 96 -6.64 -37.25 -27.69
C SER A 96 -7.20 -38.65 -27.45
N LYS A 97 -8.37 -38.96 -28.02
CA LYS A 97 -8.95 -40.31 -27.91
C LYS A 97 -7.91 -41.40 -28.27
N ARG A 98 -6.98 -41.07 -29.17
CA ARG A 98 -5.83 -41.89 -29.54
C ARG A 98 -4.79 -42.04 -28.43
N ALA A 99 -4.39 -40.96 -27.75
CA ALA A 99 -3.45 -41.01 -26.63
C ALA A 99 -4.04 -41.79 -25.44
N LEU A 100 -5.32 -41.56 -25.13
CA LEU A 100 -6.03 -42.30 -24.10
C LEU A 100 -6.15 -43.79 -24.47
N GLY A 101 -6.52 -44.08 -25.72
CA GLY A 101 -6.59 -45.46 -26.22
C GLY A 101 -5.25 -46.18 -26.19
N LYS A 102 -4.15 -45.50 -26.55
CA LYS A 102 -2.80 -46.06 -26.46
C LYS A 102 -2.38 -46.33 -25.01
N LEU A 103 -2.71 -45.42 -24.09
CA LEU A 103 -2.41 -45.58 -22.67
C LEU A 103 -3.19 -46.77 -22.07
N LEU A 104 -4.48 -46.89 -22.39
CA LEU A 104 -5.31 -48.04 -22.00
C LEU A 104 -4.76 -49.37 -22.53
N LEU A 105 -4.38 -49.43 -23.82
CA LEU A 105 -3.80 -50.62 -24.42
C LEU A 105 -2.46 -50.99 -23.76
N ASN A 106 -1.58 -50.01 -23.54
CA ASN A 106 -0.30 -50.22 -22.87
C ASN A 106 -0.49 -50.73 -21.43
N THR A 107 -1.47 -50.20 -20.68
CA THR A 107 -1.77 -50.69 -19.33
C THR A 107 -2.28 -52.14 -19.37
N LEU A 108 -3.16 -52.48 -20.32
CA LEU A 108 -3.64 -53.85 -20.48
C LEU A 108 -2.53 -54.83 -20.89
N ASP A 109 -1.61 -54.40 -21.75
CA ASP A 109 -0.45 -55.18 -22.17
C ASP A 109 0.56 -55.38 -21.01
N ALA A 110 0.81 -54.34 -20.21
CA ALA A 110 1.67 -54.43 -19.02
C ALA A 110 1.07 -55.36 -17.94
N CYS A 111 -0.25 -55.33 -17.79
CA CYS A 111 -0.98 -56.25 -16.93
C CYS A 111 -1.05 -57.68 -17.48
N ARG A 112 -0.62 -57.94 -18.73
CA ARG A 112 -0.61 -59.28 -19.33
C ARG A 112 0.67 -60.06 -19.00
N ASP A 113 1.52 -59.55 -18.11
CA ASP A 113 2.82 -60.12 -17.79
C ASP A 113 2.72 -61.64 -17.53
N PRO A 114 3.33 -62.49 -18.38
CA PRO A 114 3.22 -63.94 -18.28
C PRO A 114 3.88 -64.52 -17.01
N ALA A 115 4.65 -63.72 -16.27
CA ALA A 115 5.27 -64.12 -15.01
C ALA A 115 4.29 -64.26 -13.83
N HIS A 116 3.06 -63.74 -13.95
CA HIS A 116 2.00 -63.92 -12.95
C HIS A 116 0.90 -64.82 -13.50
N ALA A 117 0.84 -66.05 -12.99
CA ALA A 117 -0.08 -67.11 -13.42
C ALA A 117 -1.58 -66.84 -13.16
N GLY A 118 -1.96 -65.60 -12.88
CA GLY A 118 -3.34 -65.17 -12.65
C GLY A 118 -3.63 -63.89 -13.42
N ARG A 119 -4.79 -63.86 -14.09
CA ARG A 119 -5.27 -62.63 -14.74
C ARG A 119 -5.40 -61.53 -13.68
N PRO A 120 -4.76 -60.36 -13.84
CA PRO A 120 -4.94 -59.27 -12.90
C PRO A 120 -6.42 -58.92 -12.74
N GLY A 121 -6.82 -58.72 -11.49
CA GLY A 121 -8.16 -58.28 -11.17
C GLY A 121 -8.44 -56.88 -11.74
N PRO A 122 -9.72 -56.53 -11.95
CA PRO A 122 -10.10 -55.20 -12.44
C PRO A 122 -9.52 -54.04 -11.62
N SER A 123 -9.36 -54.21 -10.31
CA SER A 123 -8.75 -53.22 -9.42
C SER A 123 -7.27 -52.94 -9.76
N ALA A 124 -6.47 -53.99 -9.96
CA ALA A 124 -5.06 -53.85 -10.30
C ALA A 124 -4.84 -53.13 -11.65
N ILE A 125 -5.73 -53.36 -12.61
CA ILE A 125 -5.72 -52.68 -13.91
C ILE A 125 -6.06 -51.19 -13.73
N LEU A 126 -7.05 -50.88 -12.88
CA LEU A 126 -7.42 -49.49 -12.56
C LEU A 126 -6.31 -48.75 -11.81
N ASP A 127 -5.63 -49.41 -10.87
CA ASP A 127 -4.51 -48.83 -10.13
C ASP A 127 -3.32 -48.53 -11.05
N ALA A 128 -2.99 -49.47 -11.96
CA ALA A 128 -1.94 -49.26 -12.97
C ALA A 128 -2.30 -48.13 -13.94
N LEU A 129 -3.57 -48.02 -14.33
CA LEU A 129 -4.06 -46.94 -15.18
C LEU A 129 -3.97 -45.58 -14.48
N HIS A 130 -4.36 -45.51 -13.21
CA HIS A 130 -4.22 -44.31 -12.39
C HIS A 130 -2.76 -43.88 -12.30
N GLN A 131 -1.85 -44.81 -12.03
CA GLN A 131 -0.41 -44.51 -11.94
C GLN A 131 0.15 -44.00 -13.27
N ALA A 132 -0.27 -44.59 -14.39
CA ALA A 132 0.12 -44.15 -15.73
C ALA A 132 -0.37 -42.73 -16.04
N LEU A 133 -1.63 -42.41 -15.69
CA LEU A 133 -2.18 -41.07 -15.82
C LEU A 133 -1.46 -40.05 -14.93
N ALA A 134 -1.17 -40.40 -13.67
CA ALA A 134 -0.40 -39.54 -12.78
C ALA A 134 1.01 -39.21 -13.32
N GLY A 135 1.61 -40.13 -14.09
CA GLY A 135 2.91 -39.96 -14.73
C GLY A 135 2.92 -39.10 -16.00
N CYS A 136 1.77 -38.80 -16.61
CA CYS A 136 1.68 -38.07 -17.89
C CYS A 136 1.88 -36.54 -17.79
N GLU A 137 2.65 -36.05 -16.82
CA GLU A 137 2.83 -34.62 -16.51
C GLU A 137 1.55 -33.83 -16.18
N LEU A 138 0.39 -34.51 -16.11
CA LEU A 138 -0.92 -34.00 -15.73
C LEU A 138 -0.92 -33.15 -14.44
N LEU A 139 0.01 -33.43 -13.52
CA LEU A 139 0.15 -32.80 -12.21
C LEU A 139 1.54 -32.19 -11.97
N ARG A 140 2.45 -32.26 -12.96
CA ARG A 140 3.83 -31.80 -12.76
C ARG A 140 3.90 -30.29 -13.01
N ARG A 141 4.14 -29.53 -11.95
CA ARG A 141 4.53 -28.12 -12.03
C ARG A 141 5.82 -28.03 -12.84
N GLN A 142 5.75 -27.62 -14.10
CA GLN A 142 6.96 -27.18 -14.80
C GLN A 142 7.54 -26.00 -14.02
N PRO A 143 8.86 -25.91 -13.80
CA PRO A 143 9.48 -24.69 -13.31
C PRO A 143 9.13 -23.61 -14.34
N SER A 144 8.34 -22.63 -13.92
CA SER A 144 8.11 -21.43 -14.72
C SER A 144 9.48 -20.82 -15.02
N ASP A 145 9.85 -20.77 -16.29
CA ASP A 145 11.01 -20.00 -16.74
C ASP A 145 10.92 -18.58 -16.16
N PRO A 146 12.04 -17.97 -15.74
CA PRO A 146 12.03 -16.61 -15.27
C PRO A 146 11.47 -15.72 -16.38
N ALA A 147 10.47 -14.92 -16.00
CA ALA A 147 9.72 -14.00 -16.85
C ALA A 147 10.55 -13.42 -18.00
N THR A 148 10.41 -14.01 -19.19
CA THR A 148 10.77 -13.31 -20.43
C THR A 148 9.69 -12.25 -20.62
N ALA A 149 10.13 -10.98 -20.65
CA ALA A 149 9.29 -9.80 -20.82
C ALA A 149 8.16 -10.04 -21.84
N ALA A 150 6.93 -9.98 -21.37
CA ALA A 150 5.74 -10.23 -22.16
C ALA A 150 5.64 -9.25 -23.34
N PRO A 151 5.28 -9.69 -24.56
CA PRO A 151 4.66 -8.78 -25.51
C PRO A 151 3.26 -8.45 -24.97
N ALA A 152 2.99 -7.16 -24.79
CA ALA A 152 1.74 -6.63 -24.28
C ALA A 152 0.52 -7.26 -25.00
N LEU A 153 -0.30 -7.99 -24.25
CA LEU A 153 -1.61 -8.45 -24.71
C LEU A 153 -2.52 -7.21 -24.90
N PRO A 154 -3.18 -7.04 -26.05
CA PRO A 154 -4.09 -5.94 -26.28
C PRO A 154 -5.47 -6.34 -25.78
N ASN A 155 -5.76 -6.17 -24.49
CA ASN A 155 -7.14 -6.16 -24.00
C ASN A 155 -7.22 -5.41 -22.67
N PRO A 156 -7.57 -4.11 -22.68
CA PRO A 156 -7.89 -3.39 -21.47
C PRO A 156 -9.34 -3.72 -21.13
N LEU A 157 -9.56 -4.60 -20.16
CA LEU A 157 -10.86 -4.66 -19.48
C LEU A 157 -10.97 -3.41 -18.61
N LEU A 158 -11.40 -2.31 -19.24
CA LEU A 158 -11.82 -1.09 -18.57
C LEU A 158 -13.08 -1.42 -17.76
N ILE A 159 -12.88 -1.67 -16.47
CA ILE A 159 -13.96 -1.55 -15.50
C ILE A 159 -14.00 -0.07 -15.14
N SER A 160 -14.95 0.65 -15.73
CA SER A 160 -15.26 2.04 -15.39
C SER A 160 -15.79 2.12 -13.95
N CYS A 161 -15.38 3.17 -13.24
CA CYS A 161 -15.70 3.50 -11.85
C CYS A 161 -17.20 3.52 -11.55
#